data_AF-A0A2E7XJZ8-F1
#
_entry.id   AF-A0A2E7XJZ8-F1
#
_cell.length_a   1.000
_cell.length_b   1.000
_cell.length_c   1.000
_cell.angle_alpha   90.00
_cell.angle_beta   90.00
_cell.angle_gamma   90.00
#
_symmetry.space_group_name_H-M   'P 1'
#
loop_
_entity.id
_entity.type
_entity.pdbx_description
1 polymer ?
#
loop_
_entity_poly.entity_id
_entity_poly.type
_entity_poly.pdbx_seq_one_letter_code
_entity_poly.pdbx_strand_id
1 'polypeptide(L)'
;MVPYGLTRYSYGTTDLAAADNPNIKETVISEHHDAPQYILADQSLSNRIQPAPFKNHDDQELLLIETLVGRAPPYVVPRPVPRSRQRHY
;
A
#
# COMPACT_ATOMS: atom_id res chain seq x y z
N MET A 1 16.74 8.54 -12.77
CA MET A 1 16.20 7.24 -13.20
C MET A 1 16.30 6.32 -11.98
N VAL A 2 15.24 6.23 -11.18
CA VAL A 2 15.25 5.39 -9.97
C VAL A 2 14.36 4.17 -10.25
N PRO A 3 14.90 2.94 -10.21
CA PRO A 3 14.15 1.75 -10.56
C PRO A 3 13.32 1.34 -9.34
N TYR A 4 12.23 2.04 -9.09
CA TYR A 4 11.23 1.54 -8.16
C TYR A 4 10.38 0.53 -8.92
N GLY A 5 10.62 -0.75 -8.66
CA GLY A 5 9.65 -1.79 -8.96
C GLY A 5 8.35 -1.43 -8.26
N LEU A 6 7.37 -0.96 -9.04
CA LEU A 6 5.99 -0.80 -8.62
C LEU A 6 5.39 -2.20 -8.40
N THR A 7 5.65 -2.79 -7.24
CA THR A 7 4.88 -3.95 -6.81
C THR A 7 3.56 -3.41 -6.26
N ARG A 8 2.48 -3.66 -7.00
CA ARG A 8 1.11 -3.31 -6.64
C ARG A 8 0.70 -4.17 -5.43
N TYR A 9 1.04 -3.76 -4.22
CA TYR A 9 0.49 -4.38 -3.02
C TYR A 9 -0.89 -3.77 -2.77
N SER A 10 -1.94 -4.51 -3.13
CA SER A 10 -3.31 -4.09 -2.88
C SER A 10 -4.06 -5.01 -1.92
N TYR A 11 -3.54 -6.23 -1.69
CA TYR A 11 -4.03 -7.23 -0.74
C TYR A 11 -3.13 -8.49 -0.83
N GLY A 12 -3.00 -9.27 0.24
CA GLY A 12 -2.24 -10.53 0.30
C GLY A 12 -1.08 -10.54 1.29
N THR A 13 -0.22 -11.56 1.17
CA THR A 13 1.00 -11.70 1.97
C THR A 13 2.22 -11.44 1.10
N THR A 14 3.15 -10.63 1.57
CA THR A 14 4.42 -10.37 0.89
C THR A 14 5.58 -10.25 1.85
N ASP A 15 6.74 -10.68 1.41
CA ASP A 15 8.00 -10.42 2.11
C ASP A 15 8.65 -9.16 1.53
N LEU A 16 8.96 -8.20 2.41
CA LEU A 16 9.73 -7.02 2.10
C LEU A 16 11.16 -7.21 2.60
N ALA A 17 12.14 -6.76 1.83
CA ALA A 17 13.53 -6.72 2.27
C ALA A 17 14.24 -5.48 1.71
N ALA A 18 15.19 -4.93 2.47
CA ALA A 18 16.07 -3.90 1.95
C ALA A 18 17.00 -4.50 0.88
N ALA A 19 17.06 -3.86 -0.30
CA ALA A 19 17.81 -4.38 -1.44
C ALA A 19 19.32 -4.54 -1.15
N ASP A 20 19.87 -3.68 -0.32
CA ASP A 20 21.28 -3.66 0.10
C ASP A 20 21.55 -4.47 1.38
N ASN A 21 20.51 -4.88 2.11
CA ASN A 21 20.65 -5.70 3.31
C ASN A 21 19.42 -6.62 3.52
N PRO A 22 19.47 -7.87 3.00
CA PRO A 22 18.36 -8.83 3.11
C PRO A 22 18.01 -9.26 4.54
N ASN A 23 18.85 -8.94 5.53
CA ASN A 23 18.54 -9.21 6.94
C ASN A 23 17.50 -8.23 7.49
N ILE A 24 17.34 -7.07 6.87
CA ILE A 24 16.25 -6.13 7.17
C ILE A 24 15.05 -6.58 6.33
N LYS A 25 14.20 -7.41 6.93
CA LYS A 25 13.03 -7.99 6.27
C LYS A 25 11.80 -8.02 7.16
N GLU A 26 10.63 -7.93 6.55
CA GLU A 26 9.33 -7.96 7.21
C GLU A 26 8.32 -8.69 6.32
N THR A 27 7.52 -9.59 6.91
CA THR A 27 6.36 -10.16 6.22
C THR A 27 5.16 -9.28 6.50
N VAL A 28 4.60 -8.70 5.45
CA VAL A 28 3.40 -7.86 5.51
C VAL A 28 2.21 -8.67 5.05
N ILE A 29 1.15 -8.66 5.85
CA ILE A 29 -0.16 -9.25 5.53
C ILE A 29 -1.14 -8.09 5.50
N SER A 30 -1.84 -7.93 4.37
CA SER A 30 -2.76 -6.82 4.14
C SER A 30 -4.06 -7.39 3.56
N GLU A 31 -5.17 -7.23 4.27
CA GLU A 31 -6.50 -7.67 3.78
C GLU A 31 -7.15 -6.60 2.89
N HIS A 32 -6.73 -5.35 3.09
CA HIS A 32 -7.16 -4.19 2.35
C HIS A 32 -5.93 -3.42 1.85
N HIS A 33 -6.12 -2.23 1.30
CA HIS A 33 -5.00 -1.37 0.92
C HIS A 33 -4.43 -0.62 2.16
N ASP A 34 -4.26 -1.32 3.29
CA ASP A 34 -4.13 -0.75 4.63
C ASP A 34 -2.72 -0.80 5.23
N ALA A 35 -1.79 -1.55 4.62
CA ALA A 35 -0.41 -1.67 5.10
C ALA A 35 0.66 -1.12 4.13
N PRO A 36 0.58 0.15 3.68
CA PRO A 36 1.65 0.75 2.89
C PRO A 36 2.92 0.92 3.74
N GLN A 37 4.06 0.53 3.18
CA GLN A 37 5.38 0.59 3.84
C GLN A 37 6.38 1.39 3.00
N TYR A 38 7.25 2.15 3.66
CA TYR A 38 8.49 2.66 3.08
C TYR A 38 9.63 1.67 3.32
N ILE A 39 10.56 1.59 2.36
CA ILE A 39 11.88 0.99 2.55
C ILE A 39 12.90 2.12 2.41
N LEU A 40 13.40 2.62 3.54
CA LEU A 40 14.30 3.77 3.59
C LEU A 40 15.68 3.41 3.04
N ALA A 41 16.35 4.37 2.39
CA ALA A 41 17.71 4.17 1.83
C ALA A 41 18.84 4.43 2.84
N ASP A 42 18.53 5.05 3.98
CA ASP A 42 19.51 5.41 5.00
C ASP A 42 20.03 4.15 5.72
N GLN A 43 21.28 3.80 5.43
CA GLN A 43 21.95 2.61 5.99
C GLN A 43 22.31 2.76 7.46
N SER A 44 22.28 3.97 8.02
CA SER A 44 22.53 4.18 9.46
C SER A 44 21.35 3.72 10.33
N LEU A 45 20.16 3.56 9.74
CA LEU A 45 18.97 3.12 10.44
C LEU A 45 18.93 1.60 10.56
N SER A 46 18.75 1.12 11.80
CA SER A 46 18.52 -0.31 12.07
C SER A 46 17.11 -0.76 11.64
N ASN A 47 16.13 0.14 11.72
CA ASN A 47 14.78 -0.09 11.20
C ASN A 47 14.49 0.79 9.97
N ARG A 48 14.52 0.16 8.78
CA ARG A 48 14.31 0.83 7.49
C ARG A 48 12.97 0.51 6.84
N ILE A 49 12.21 -0.45 7.37
CA ILE A 49 10.84 -0.74 6.92
C ILE A 49 9.89 -0.03 7.88
N GLN A 50 9.13 0.93 7.38
CA GLN A 50 8.33 1.82 8.22
C GLN A 50 6.96 2.13 7.62
N PRO A 51 5.90 2.28 8.45
CA PRO A 51 4.58 2.63 7.95
C PRO A 51 4.60 3.89 7.09
N ALA A 52 3.96 3.82 5.94
CA ALA A 52 3.74 4.95 5.05
C ALA A 52 2.32 5.47 5.19
N PRO A 53 2.07 6.76 4.93
CA PRO A 53 0.70 7.25 4.79
C PRO A 53 0.09 6.74 3.48
N PHE A 54 -1.20 6.45 3.51
CA PHE A 54 -1.98 6.26 2.29
C PHE A 54 -2.04 7.59 1.53
N LYS A 55 -1.68 7.57 0.23
CA LYS A 55 -1.72 8.76 -0.62
C LYS A 55 -2.62 8.54 -1.83
N ASN A 56 -3.35 9.60 -2.19
CA ASN A 56 -4.02 9.81 -3.48
C ASN A 56 -5.33 9.08 -3.75
N HIS A 57 -5.74 8.10 -2.94
CA HIS A 57 -7.05 7.44 -3.09
C HIS A 57 -7.59 6.82 -1.81
N ASP A 58 -8.76 6.20 -1.84
CA ASP A 58 -9.29 5.35 -0.77
C ASP A 58 -9.92 4.08 -1.37
N ASP A 59 -10.44 3.18 -0.52
CA ASP A 59 -11.03 1.91 -0.96
C ASP A 59 -12.20 2.09 -1.94
N GLN A 60 -12.92 3.22 -1.90
CA GLN A 60 -14.00 3.48 -2.86
C GLN A 60 -13.45 3.83 -4.24
N GLU A 61 -12.39 4.62 -4.28
CA GLU A 61 -11.69 4.96 -5.52
C GLU A 61 -11.07 3.69 -6.16
N LEU A 62 -10.52 2.77 -5.34
CA LEU A 62 -10.06 1.46 -5.83
C LEU A 62 -11.20 0.59 -6.35
N LEU A 63 -12.29 0.46 -5.59
CA LEU A 63 -13.47 -0.29 -6.01
C LEU A 63 -14.00 0.21 -7.36
N LEU A 64 -14.07 1.54 -7.53
CA LEU A 64 -14.49 2.16 -8.78
C LEU A 64 -13.56 1.76 -9.94
N ILE A 65 -12.25 1.88 -9.76
CA ILE A 65 -11.27 1.55 -10.80
C ILE A 65 -11.31 0.06 -11.16
N GLU A 66 -11.34 -0.84 -10.18
CA GLU A 66 -11.45 -2.29 -10.42
C GLU A 66 -12.74 -2.61 -11.19
N THR A 67 -13.88 -1.99 -10.82
CA THR A 67 -15.15 -2.16 -11.53
C THR A 67 -15.08 -1.69 -12.98
N LEU A 68 -14.45 -0.52 -13.23
CA LEU A 68 -14.29 0.04 -14.57
C LEU A 68 -13.45 -0.86 -15.50
N VAL A 69 -12.56 -1.69 -14.94
CA VAL A 69 -11.77 -2.66 -15.70
C VAL A 69 -12.32 -4.09 -15.61
N GLY A 70 -13.55 -4.28 -15.12
CA GLY A 70 -14.23 -5.57 -15.06
C GLY A 70 -13.71 -6.53 -13.99
N ARG A 71 -13.09 -6.00 -12.92
CA ARG A 71 -12.59 -6.77 -11.77
C ARG A 71 -13.44 -6.49 -10.53
N ALA A 72 -13.32 -7.38 -9.55
CA ALA A 72 -13.86 -7.18 -8.21
C ALA A 72 -12.71 -7.24 -7.20
N PRO A 73 -12.64 -6.32 -6.21
CA PRO A 73 -11.70 -6.46 -5.11
C PRO A 73 -12.07 -7.70 -4.28
N PRO A 74 -11.10 -8.34 -3.62
CA PRO A 74 -11.34 -9.54 -2.80
C PRO A 74 -12.03 -9.23 -1.46
N TYR A 75 -12.46 -7.99 -1.24
CA TYR A 75 -13.07 -7.52 0.00
C TYR A 75 -14.37 -6.75 -0.24
N VAL A 76 -15.23 -6.73 0.77
CA VAL A 76 -16.48 -5.97 0.75
C VAL A 76 -16.23 -4.56 1.25
N VAL A 77 -16.58 -3.55 0.46
CA VAL A 77 -16.59 -2.15 0.90
C VAL A 77 -17.93 -1.88 1.63
N PRO A 78 -17.95 -1.55 2.93
CA PRO A 78 -19.19 -1.31 3.70
C PRO A 78 -20.00 -0.13 3.16
N ARG A 79 -21.27 0.01 3.56
CA ARG A 79 -22.11 1.19 3.26
C ARG A 79 -22.83 1.64 4.56
N PRO A 80 -22.86 2.94 4.97
CA PRO A 80 -22.28 4.12 4.33
C PRO A 80 -20.85 4.41 4.81
N VAL A 81 -19.98 4.87 3.91
CA VAL A 81 -18.57 5.19 4.22
C VAL A 81 -18.38 6.70 4.14
N PRO A 82 -17.82 7.35 5.17
CA PRO A 82 -17.44 8.75 5.09
C PRO A 82 -16.32 8.92 4.06
N ARG A 83 -16.46 9.91 3.16
CA ARG A 83 -15.36 10.31 2.27
C ARG A 83 -14.22 10.86 3.11
N SER A 84 -13.04 10.26 2.98
CA SER A 84 -11.84 10.71 3.69
C SER A 84 -11.27 12.02 3.14
N ARG A 85 -11.55 12.35 1.87
CA ARG A 85 -11.14 13.61 1.23
C ARG A 85 -12.06 14.78 1.59
N GLN A 86 -11.53 15.76 2.30
CA GLN A 86 -12.13 17.10 2.35
C GLN A 86 -12.08 17.72 0.95
N ARG A 87 -13.22 18.27 0.50
CA ARG A 87 -13.27 19.05 -0.74
C ARG A 87 -12.44 20.32 -0.54
N HIS A 88 -11.27 20.38 -1.16
CA HIS A 88 -10.60 21.66 -1.38
C HIS A 88 -11.29 22.31 -2.59
N TYR A 89 -12.03 23.39 -2.33
CA TYR A 89 -12.61 24.29 -3.33
C TYR A 89 -11.60 25.37 -3.70
#